data_AF-F3FIF5-F1
#
_entry.id   AF-F3FIF5-F1
#
_cell.length_a   1.000
_cell.length_b   1.000
_cell.length_c   1.000
_cell.angle_alpha   90.00
_cell.angle_beta   90.00
_cell.angle_gamma   90.00
#
_symmetry.space_group_name_H-M   'P 1'
#
loop_
_entity.id
_entity.type
_entity.pdbx_description
1 polymer ?
#
loop_
_entity_poly.entity_id
_entity_poly.type
_entity_poly.pdbx_seq_one_letter_code
_entity_poly.pdbx_strand_id
1 'polypeptide(L)' 'AAGIDFDGREAHSARYDTEKTAELFCGIVNRWKEMGGWEDFDD' A
#
# COMPACT_ATOMS: atom_id res chain seq x y z
N ALA A 1 11.35 -6.23 -0.16
CA ALA A 1 9.95 -6.38 -0.63
C ALA A 1 9.00 -5.72 0.37
N ALA A 2 7.77 -5.38 -0.01
CA ALA A 2 6.81 -4.66 0.86
C ALA A 2 6.20 -5.50 2.00
N GLY A 3 6.54 -6.79 2.12
CA GLY A 3 5.99 -7.68 3.15
C GLY A 3 4.53 -8.09 2.92
N ILE A 4 3.99 -7.83 1.73
CA ILE A 4 2.63 -8.19 1.33
C ILE A 4 2.67 -9.51 0.59
N ASP A 5 1.86 -10.48 1.01
CA ASP A 5 1.70 -11.75 0.33
C ASP A 5 1.05 -11.56 -1.04
N PHE A 6 1.63 -12.20 -2.06
CA PHE A 6 1.19 -12.10 -3.44
C PHE A 6 1.16 -13.48 -4.12
N ASP A 7 -0.04 -13.98 -4.42
CA ASP A 7 -0.25 -15.13 -5.29
C ASP A 7 -0.33 -14.71 -6.76
N GLY A 8 0.69 -15.05 -7.54
CA GLY A 8 0.74 -14.74 -8.97
C GLY A 8 -0.34 -15.41 -9.82
N ARG A 9 -1.04 -16.43 -9.29
CA ARG A 9 -2.15 -17.09 -10.00
C ARG A 9 -3.43 -16.26 -9.99
N GLU A 10 -3.61 -15.42 -8.97
CA GLU A 10 -4.78 -14.54 -8.80
C GLU A 10 -4.56 -13.14 -9.41
N ALA A 11 -3.34 -12.82 -9.86
CA ALA A 11 -2.91 -11.52 -10.41
C ALA A 11 -3.55 -11.13 -11.77
N HIS A 12 -4.61 -11.82 -12.17
CA HIS A 12 -5.44 -11.52 -13.33
C HIS A 12 -6.89 -11.19 -12.93
N SER A 13 -7.18 -11.22 -11.63
CA SER A 13 -8.46 -10.81 -11.07
C SER A 13 -8.38 -9.35 -10.66
N ALA A 14 -9.18 -8.50 -11.31
CA ALA A 14 -9.25 -7.08 -10.99
C ALA A 14 -9.56 -6.82 -9.50
N ARG A 15 -10.33 -7.71 -8.86
CA ARG A 15 -10.59 -7.62 -7.42
C ARG A 15 -9.31 -7.83 -6.61
N TYR A 16 -8.58 -8.90 -6.90
CA TYR A 16 -7.35 -9.24 -6.19
C TYR A 16 -6.26 -8.18 -6.41
N ASP A 17 -6.12 -7.70 -7.66
CA ASP A 17 -5.16 -6.65 -7.99
C ASP A 17 -5.50 -5.34 -7.26
N THR A 18 -6.79 -4.99 -7.16
CA THR A 18 -7.24 -3.80 -6.42
C THR A 18 -6.96 -3.95 -4.91
N GLU A 19 -7.26 -5.12 -4.33
CA GLU A 19 -6.99 -5.41 -2.92
C GLU A 19 -5.48 -5.28 -2.62
N LYS A 20 -4.62 -5.90 -3.43
CA LYS A 20 -3.16 -5.85 -3.24
C LYS A 20 -2.56 -4.48 -3.52
N THR A 21 -3.10 -3.76 -4.50
CA THR A 21 -2.67 -2.39 -4.78
C THR A 21 -3.05 -1.44 -3.64
N ALA A 22 -4.25 -1.59 -3.06
CA ALA A 22 -4.67 -0.80 -1.91
C ALA A 22 -3.79 -1.06 -0.69
N GLU A 23 -3.49 -2.33 -0.39
CA GLU A 23 -2.56 -2.71 0.68
C GLU A 23 -1.18 -2.05 0.48
N LEU A 24 -0.63 -2.12 -0.74
CA LEU A 24 0.66 -1.54 -1.07
C LEU A 24 0.65 -0.01 -0.96
N PHE A 25 -0.36 0.65 -1.53
CA PHE A 25 -0.49 2.09 -1.52
C PHE A 25 -0.57 2.63 -0.09
N CYS A 26 -1.47 2.07 0.73
CA CYS A 26 -1.61 2.46 2.12
C CYS A 26 -0.30 2.21 2.90
N GLY A 27 0.37 1.08 2.67
CA GLY A 27 1.66 0.78 3.29
C GLY A 27 2.75 1.81 2.96
N ILE A 28 2.84 2.24 1.69
CA ILE A 28 3.81 3.25 1.25
C ILE A 28 3.50 4.61 1.90
N VAL A 29 2.25 5.08 1.83
CA VAL A 29 1.85 6.38 2.35
C VAL A 29 2.01 6.44 3.87
N ASN A 30 1.57 5.39 4.57
CA ASN A 30 1.69 5.32 6.03
C ASN A 30 3.16 5.29 6.46
N ARG A 31 4.00 4.51 5.78
CA ARG A 31 5.44 4.49 6.06
C ARG A 31 6.09 5.85 5.84
N TRP A 32 5.70 6.56 4.78
CA TRP A 32 6.19 7.93 4.54
C TRP A 32 5.78 8.89 5.65
N LYS A 33 4.53 8.80 6.12
CA LYS A 33 4.03 9.56 7.28
C LYS A 33 4.81 9.24 8.55
N GLU A 34 5.03 7.96 8.86
CA GLU A 34 5.80 7.52 10.05
C GLU A 34 7.24 8.04 10.06
N MET A 35 7.84 8.23 8.88
CA MET A 35 9.18 8.79 8.73
C MET A 35 9.22 10.33 8.79
N GLY A 36 8.09 10.99 9.08
CA GLY A 36 7.98 12.44 9.17
C GLY A 36 7.93 13.14 7.80
N GLY A 37 7.69 12.39 6.72
CA GLY A 37 7.60 12.95 5.37
C GLY A 37 6.24 13.57 5.02
N TRP A 38 5.25 13.41 5.91
CA TRP A 38 3.92 13.97 5.78
C TRP A 38 3.72 15.02 6.87
N GLU A 39 3.63 16.30 6.49
CA GLU A 39 3.22 17.36 7.41
C GLU A 39 1.69 17.31 7.56
N ASP A 40 1.22 17.11 8.79
CA ASP A 40 -0.20 17.25 9.09
C ASP A 40 -0.49 18.77 9.08
N PHE A 41 -1.33 19.24 8.14
CA PHE A 41 -1.65 20.66 7.93
C PHE A 41 -2.54 21.27 9.03
N ASP A 42 -2.44 20.77 10.25
CA ASP A 42 -3.11 21.32 11.42
C ASP A 42 -2.15 22.30 12.12
N ASP A 43 -1.98 23.49 11.54
CA ASP A 43 -1.39 24.68 12.18
C ASP A 43 -2.29 25.91 11.92
#